data_AF-A0A7W8VBF0-F1
#
_entry.id   AF-A0A7W8VBF0-F1
#
_cell.length_a   1.000
_cell.length_b   1.000
_cell.length_c   1.000
_cell.angle_alpha   90.00
_cell.angle_beta   90.00
_cell.angle_gamma   90.00
#
_symmetry.space_group_name_H-M   'P 1'
#
loop_
_entity.id
_entity.type
_entity.pdbx_description
1 polymer ?
#
loop_
_entity_poly.entity_id
_entity_poly.type
_entity_poly.pdbx_seq_one_letter_code
_entity_poly.pdbx_strand_id
1 'polypeptide(L)' 'MSLQVPRPVDPSLHPLVTGNYRLATPAIEAFYELVARCLRYRIMGALIYGPSRVGKTRAIEYVRLLLARQFPKITTYHAQ' A
#
# COMPACT_ATOMS: atom_id res chain seq x y z
N MET A 1 24.30 29.77 10.68
CA MET A 1 24.21 28.84 11.84
C MET A 1 23.05 27.89 11.58
N SER A 2 23.34 26.62 11.28
CA SER A 2 22.31 25.59 11.18
C SER A 2 21.78 25.28 12.58
N LEU A 3 20.47 25.43 12.80
CA LEU A 3 19.81 25.00 14.02
C LEU A 3 20.02 23.48 14.18
N GLN A 4 20.81 23.07 15.16
CA GLN A 4 20.97 21.65 15.52
C GLN A 4 19.73 21.18 16.26
N VAL A 5 18.66 20.88 15.52
CA VAL A 5 17.48 20.22 16.08
C VAL A 5 17.81 18.74 16.22
N PRO A 6 17.78 18.16 17.44
CA PRO A 6 18.01 16.73 17.62
C PRO A 6 16.94 15.93 16.87
N ARG A 7 17.36 14.94 16.07
CA ARG A 7 16.44 14.14 15.26
C ARG A 7 15.64 13.20 16.15
N PRO A 8 14.33 12.97 15.88
CA PRO A 8 13.51 12.05 16.66
C PRO A 8 13.95 10.58 16.57
N VAL A 9 14.59 10.19 15.46
CA VAL A 9 15.03 8.82 15.20
C VAL A 9 16.38 8.83 14.48
N ASP A 10 17.13 7.74 14.62
CA ASP A 10 18.37 7.53 13.89
C ASP A 10 18.13 7.64 12.37
N PRO A 11 19.00 8.33 11.61
CA PRO A 11 18.84 8.48 10.16
C PRO A 11 18.68 7.17 9.39
N SER A 12 19.32 6.08 9.84
CA SER A 12 19.21 4.76 9.21
C SER A 12 17.81 4.14 9.36
N LEU A 13 17.09 4.51 10.43
CA LEU A 13 15.72 4.05 10.71
C LEU A 13 14.67 4.88 9.99
N HIS A 14 15.07 5.96 9.32
CA HIS A 14 14.12 6.86 8.69
C HIS A 14 13.34 6.13 7.57
N PRO A 15 12.00 6.28 7.48
CA PRO A 15 11.19 5.58 6.47
C PRO A 15 11.63 5.82 5.02
N LEU A 16 12.19 7.00 4.73
CA LEU A 16 12.75 7.30 3.40
C LEU A 16 14.01 6.48 3.10
N VAL A 17 14.81 6.17 4.12
CA VAL A 17 16.05 5.37 3.99
C VAL A 17 15.71 3.89 3.90
N THR A 18 14.82 3.42 4.78
CA THR A 18 14.38 2.01 4.78
C THR A 18 13.45 1.68 3.61
N GLY A 19 12.90 2.68 2.93
CA GLY A 19 11.86 2.51 1.92
C GLY A 19 10.53 2.02 2.49
N ASN A 20 10.41 1.85 3.82
CA ASN A 20 9.21 1.37 4.50
C ASN A 20 8.20 2.50 4.72
N TYR A 21 7.89 3.21 3.65
CA TYR A 21 6.81 4.19 3.61
C TYR A 21 5.79 3.78 2.55
N ARG A 22 4.55 4.16 2.81
CA ARG A 22 3.39 3.86 2.00
C ARG A 22 2.62 5.16 1.85
N LEU A 23 2.44 5.61 0.60
CA LEU A 23 1.71 6.84 0.29
C LEU A 23 0.41 6.46 -0.39
N ALA A 24 -0.69 7.04 0.08
CA ALA A 24 -1.94 7.01 -0.64
C ALA A 24 -1.76 7.78 -1.96
N THR A 25 -2.22 7.20 -3.06
CA THR A 25 -2.31 7.88 -4.36
C THR A 25 -3.68 7.60 -4.97
N PRO A 26 -4.18 8.46 -5.86
CA PRO A 26 -5.46 8.20 -6.54
C PRO A 26 -5.49 6.86 -7.27
N ALA A 27 -4.35 6.39 -7.80
CA ALA A 27 -4.26 5.09 -8.45
C ALA A 27 -4.42 3.91 -7.45
N ILE A 28 -3.87 4.04 -6.23
CA ILE A 28 -4.05 3.05 -5.16
C ILE A 28 -5.49 3.06 -4.64
N GLU A 29 -6.12 4.23 -4.54
CA GLU A 29 -7.52 4.36 -4.16
C GLU A 29 -8.44 3.71 -5.21
N ALA A 30 -8.22 3.98 -6.50
CA ALA A 30 -8.96 3.33 -7.57
C ALA A 30 -8.77 1.80 -7.57
N PHE A 31 -7.57 1.31 -7.26
CA PHE A 31 -7.32 -0.11 -7.07
C PHE A 31 -8.12 -0.65 -5.87
N TYR A 32 -8.09 0.03 -4.72
CA TYR A 32 -8.88 -0.37 -3.55
C TYR A 32 -10.38 -0.47 -3.88
N GLU A 33 -10.95 0.54 -4.53
CA GLU A 33 -12.35 0.57 -4.94
C GLU A 33 -12.71 -0.58 -5.90
N LEU A 34 -11.80 -0.94 -6.81
CA LEU A 34 -11.98 -2.10 -7.68
C LEU A 34 -12.11 -3.39 -6.86
N VAL A 35 -11.22 -3.65 -5.89
CA VAL A 35 -11.32 -4.89 -5.10
C VAL A 35 -12.51 -4.85 -4.14
N ALA A 36 -12.83 -3.70 -3.54
CA ALA A 36 -14.02 -3.53 -2.71
C ALA A 36 -15.30 -3.84 -3.49
N ARG A 37 -15.37 -3.41 -4.76
CA ARG A 37 -16.45 -3.76 -5.68
C ARG A 37 -16.49 -5.27 -5.97
N CYS A 38 -15.35 -5.89 -6.25
CA CYS A 38 -15.29 -7.33 -6.47
C CYS A 38 -15.79 -8.13 -5.25
N LEU A 39 -15.41 -7.72 -4.04
CA LEU A 39 -15.88 -8.32 -2.80
C LEU A 39 -17.40 -8.14 -2.63
N ARG A 40 -17.90 -6.92 -2.80
CA ARG A 40 -19.32 -6.57 -2.64
C ARG A 40 -20.22 -7.37 -3.56
N TYR A 41 -19.84 -7.48 -4.83
CA TYR A 41 -20.66 -8.13 -5.86
C TYR A 41 -20.24 -9.58 -6.16
N ARG A 42 -19.33 -10.15 -5.35
CA ARG A 42 -18.86 -11.55 -5.49
C ARG A 42 -18.28 -11.83 -6.89
N ILE A 43 -17.61 -10.85 -7.47
CA ILE A 43 -16.89 -11.00 -8.74
C ILE A 43 -15.65 -11.85 -8.47
N MET A 44 -15.44 -12.92 -9.26
CA MET A 44 -14.41 -13.92 -9.00
C MET A 44 -12.97 -13.39 -9.08
N GLY A 45 -12.73 -12.31 -9.79
CA GLY A 45 -11.39 -11.72 -9.89
C GLY A 45 -11.37 -10.41 -10.68
N ALA A 46 -10.22 -9.75 -10.64
CA ALA A 46 -9.92 -8.55 -11.42
C ALA A 46 -8.47 -8.62 -11.93
N LEU A 47 -8.22 -8.06 -13.12
CA LEU A 47 -6.89 -7.96 -13.69
C LEU A 47 -6.37 -6.52 -13.55
N ILE A 48 -5.17 -6.38 -12.99
CA ILE A 48 -4.46 -5.10 -12.91
C ILE A 48 -3.09 -5.26 -13.50
N TYR A 49 -2.77 -4.39 -14.45
CA TYR A 49 -1.51 -4.40 -15.17
C TYR A 49 -0.91 -3.00 -15.22
N GLY A 50 0.36 -2.95 -15.59
CA GLY A 50 1.09 -1.71 -15.77
C GLY A 50 2.56 -1.98 -16.03
N PRO A 51 3.32 -0.97 -16.47
CA PRO A 51 4.75 -1.11 -16.76
C PRO A 51 5.56 -1.69 -15.60
N SER A 52 6.74 -2.24 -15.91
CA SER A 52 7.69 -2.65 -14.88
C SER A 52 8.07 -1.46 -13.99
N ARG A 53 8.25 -1.71 -12.69
CA ARG A 53 8.61 -0.70 -11.67
C ARG A 53 7.61 0.45 -11.46
N VAL A 54 6.37 0.36 -11.97
CA VAL A 54 5.32 1.37 -11.70
C VAL A 54 4.82 1.37 -10.24
N GLY A 55 5.16 0.34 -9.46
CA GLY A 55 4.76 0.21 -8.07
C GLY A 55 3.65 -0.81 -7.78
N LYS A 56 3.37 -1.75 -8.70
CA LYS A 56 2.34 -2.80 -8.54
C LYS A 56 2.44 -3.53 -7.19
N THR A 57 3.62 -3.99 -6.83
CA THR A 57 3.87 -4.69 -5.55
C THR A 57 3.58 -3.80 -4.35
N ARG A 58 4.00 -2.52 -4.38
CA ARG A 58 3.73 -1.57 -3.29
C ARG A 58 2.25 -1.22 -3.19
N ALA A 59 1.55 -1.17 -4.32
CA ALA A 59 0.11 -0.96 -4.36
C ALA A 59 -0.66 -2.13 -3.74
N ILE A 60 -0.26 -3.39 -4.02
CA ILE A 60 -0.82 -4.59 -3.37
C ILE A 60 -0.64 -4.51 -1.85
N GLU A 61 0.58 -4.23 -1.39
CA GLU A 61 0.86 -4.09 0.05
C GLU A 61 0.04 -2.97 0.71
N TYR A 62 -0.20 -1.87 0.01
CA TYR A 62 -1.07 -0.79 0.51
C TYR A 62 -2.53 -1.25 0.61
N VAL A 63 -3.06 -1.86 -0.45
CA VAL A 63 -4.44 -2.35 -0.48
C VAL A 63 -4.67 -3.41 0.60
N ARG A 64 -3.69 -4.28 0.87
CA ARG A 64 -3.77 -5.25 1.97
C ARG A 64 -3.95 -4.56 3.33
N LEU A 65 -3.24 -3.46 3.58
CA LEU A 65 -3.42 -2.68 4.82
C LEU A 65 -4.80 -2.03 4.88
N LEU A 66 -5.31 -1.50 3.76
CA LEU A 66 -6.66 -0.94 3.70
C LEU A 66 -7.73 -2.00 3.95
N LEU A 67 -7.59 -3.19 3.34
CA LEU A 67 -8.50 -4.31 3.54
C LEU A 67 -8.47 -4.81 4.97
N ALA A 68 -7.29 -4.95 5.59
CA ALA A 68 -7.19 -5.33 6.99
C ALA A 68 -7.90 -4.33 7.93
N ARG A 69 -7.87 -3.03 7.58
CA ARG A 69 -8.55 -1.98 8.32
C ARG A 69 -10.07 -1.98 8.11
N GLN A 70 -10.54 -2.14 6.87
CA GLN A 70 -11.98 -2.02 6.55
C GLN A 70 -12.75 -3.34 6.65
N PHE A 71 -12.09 -4.46 6.38
CA PHE A 71 -12.65 -5.81 6.39
C PHE A 71 -11.78 -6.77 7.21
N PRO A 72 -11.69 -6.58 8.55
CA PRO A 72 -10.77 -7.35 9.40
C PRO A 72 -11.03 -8.86 9.41
N LYS A 73 -12.22 -9.30 8.96
CA LYS A 73 -12.59 -10.72 8.84
C LYS A 73 -12.16 -11.35 7.51
N ILE A 74 -11.65 -10.58 6.57
CA ILE A 74 -11.18 -11.06 5.27
C ILE A 74 -9.68 -11.30 5.34
N THR A 75 -9.27 -12.55 5.18
CA THR A 75 -7.87 -12.92 5.07
C THR A 75 -7.33 -12.55 3.69
N THR A 76 -6.18 -11.86 3.65
CA THR A 76 -5.48 -11.54 2.40
C THR A 76 -4.19 -12.35 2.30
N TYR A 77 -3.93 -12.91 1.12
CA TYR A 77 -2.72 -13.66 0.81
C TYR A 77 -2.04 -13.09 -0.44
N HIS A 78 -0.71 -13.03 -0.43
CA HIS A 78 0.11 -12.55 -1.53
C HIS A 78 1.15 -13.64 -1.83
N ALA A 79 0.93 -14.40 -2.91
CA ALA A 79 1.93 -15.33 -3.43
C ALA A 79 2.99 -14.51 -4.18
N GLN A 80 4.25 -14.63 -3.76
CA GLN A 80 5.40 -14.05 -4.47
C GLN A 80 5.92 -14.98 -5.56
#